data_AF-A0A441V996-F1
#
_entry.id   AF-A0A441V996-F1
#
_cell.length_a   1.000
_cell.length_b   1.000
_cell.length_c   1.000
_cell.angle_alpha   90.00
_cell.angle_beta   90.00
_cell.angle_gamma   90.00
#
_symmetry.space_group_name_H-M   'P 1'
#
loop_
_entity.id
_entity.type
_entity.pdbx_description
1 polymer ?
#
loop_
_entity_poly.entity_id
_entity_poly.type
_entity_poly.pdbx_seq_one_letter_code
_entity_poly.pdbx_strand_id
1 'polypeptide(L)'
;MLAFGNVADVLGLPVKEVAARSPFGLISRIEDGLPIGALERVAHLLAPGDAQFKYRLIPKATYERRKAVHRLSSDEGTRLA
;
A
#
# COMPACT_ATOMS: atom_id res chain seq x y z
N MET A 1 9.36 18.34 -5.64
CA MET A 1 8.77 17.27 -6.47
C MET A 1 8.74 16.00 -5.65
N LEU A 2 7.56 15.53 -5.23
CA LEU A 2 7.43 14.16 -4.70
C LEU A 2 7.77 13.21 -5.87
N ALA A 3 8.91 12.54 -5.81
CA ALA A 3 9.28 11.59 -6.84
C ALA A 3 8.34 10.39 -6.74
N PHE A 4 7.39 10.26 -7.67
CA PHE A 4 6.43 9.14 -7.70
C PHE A 4 7.11 7.76 -7.69
N GLY A 5 8.35 7.68 -8.21
CA GLY A 5 9.21 6.50 -8.05
C GLY A 5 9.43 6.10 -6.59
N ASN A 6 9.64 7.07 -5.69
CA ASN A 6 9.81 6.83 -4.26
C ASN A 6 8.51 6.35 -3.61
N VAL A 7 7.34 6.83 -4.07
CA VAL A 7 6.04 6.36 -3.55
C VAL A 7 5.84 4.89 -3.89
N ALA A 8 6.13 4.49 -5.14
CA ALA A 8 6.08 3.09 -5.54
C ALA A 8 7.05 2.21 -4.72
N ASP A 9 8.23 2.73 -4.36
CA ASP A 9 9.19 2.01 -3.51
C ASP A 9 8.72 1.89 -2.05
N VAL A 10 8.08 2.93 -1.50
CA VAL A 10 7.48 2.91 -0.15
C VAL A 10 6.34 1.89 -0.10
N LEU A 11 5.51 1.84 -1.13
CA LEU A 11 4.43 0.86 -1.28
C LEU A 11 4.95 -0.56 -1.63
N GLY A 12 6.24 -0.72 -1.92
CA GLY A 12 6.84 -2.02 -2.26
C GLY A 12 6.34 -2.59 -3.58
N LEU A 13 5.92 -1.74 -4.52
CA LEU A 13 5.44 -2.16 -5.83
C LEU A 13 6.60 -2.75 -6.67
N PRO A 14 6.37 -3.83 -7.44
CA PRO A 14 7.42 -4.50 -8.18
C PRO A 14 8.03 -3.58 -9.26
N VAL A 15 9.36 -3.52 -9.30
CA VAL A 15 10.15 -2.68 -10.22
C VAL A 15 9.97 -3.07 -11.70
N LYS A 16 9.46 -4.28 -11.98
CA LYS A 16 9.34 -4.84 -13.33
C LYS A 16 8.30 -4.13 -14.21
N GLU A 17 7.46 -3.27 -13.66
CA GLU A 17 6.46 -2.52 -14.43
C GLU A 17 6.75 -1.02 -14.41
N VAL A 18 7.61 -0.57 -15.34
CA VAL A 18 7.95 0.86 -15.51
C VAL A 18 6.70 1.72 -15.72
N ALA A 19 5.70 1.19 -16.44
CA ALA A 19 4.40 1.85 -16.64
C ALA A 19 3.62 2.04 -15.32
N ALA A 20 3.70 1.08 -14.38
CA ALA A 20 3.05 1.14 -13.07
C ALA A 20 3.71 2.14 -12.11
N ARG A 21 4.93 2.62 -12.40
CA ARG A 21 5.62 3.66 -11.63
C ARG A 21 5.39 5.08 -12.18
N SER A 22 4.70 5.19 -13.32
CA SER A 22 4.20 6.48 -13.79
C SER A 22 3.09 6.99 -12.87
N PRO A 23 2.83 8.31 -12.81
CA PRO A 23 1.76 8.85 -11.97
C PRO A 23 0.39 8.22 -12.25
N PHE A 24 0.04 8.03 -13.52
CA PHE A 24 -1.20 7.37 -13.93
C PHE A 24 -1.20 5.88 -13.59
N GLY A 25 -0.09 5.18 -13.78
CA GLY A 25 0.03 3.77 -13.41
C GLY A 25 -0.09 3.52 -11.90
N LEU A 26 0.38 4.46 -11.09
CA LEU A 26 0.20 4.44 -9.64
C LEU A 26 -1.27 4.62 -9.26
N ILE A 27 -1.97 5.56 -9.89
CA ILE A 27 -3.41 5.78 -9.66
C ILE A 27 -4.19 4.51 -10.02
N SER A 28 -3.98 3.94 -11.20
CA SER A 28 -4.66 2.70 -11.61
C SER A 28 -4.35 1.53 -10.66
N ARG A 29 -3.12 1.43 -10.14
CA ARG A 29 -2.74 0.41 -9.13
C ARG A 29 -3.42 0.60 -7.79
N ILE A 30 -3.64 1.84 -7.38
CA ILE A 30 -4.38 2.16 -6.15
C ILE A 30 -5.84 1.74 -6.33
N GLU A 31 -6.43 2.03 -7.51
CA GLU A 31 -7.80 1.64 -7.87
C GLU A 31 -7.96 0.12 -7.99
N ASP A 32 -7.02 -0.58 -8.61
CA ASP A 32 -7.02 -2.05 -8.77
C ASP A 32 -6.79 -2.82 -7.45
N GLY A 33 -6.35 -2.11 -6.41
CA GLY A 33 -6.08 -2.65 -5.09
C GLY A 33 -4.60 -2.94 -4.85
N LEU A 34 -4.06 -2.34 -3.79
CA LEU A 34 -2.66 -2.50 -3.38
C LEU A 34 -2.43 -3.86 -2.72
N PRO A 35 -1.22 -4.45 -2.84
CA PRO A 35 -0.90 -5.67 -2.10
C PRO A 35 -0.92 -5.41 -0.59
N ILE A 36 -1.40 -6.38 0.20
CA ILE A 36 -1.47 -6.22 1.66
C ILE A 36 -0.10 -5.95 2.30
N GLY A 37 0.98 -6.44 1.68
CA GLY A 37 2.36 -6.17 2.09
C GLY A 37 2.75 -4.68 1.98
N ALA A 38 2.07 -3.88 1.15
CA ALA A 38 2.29 -2.44 1.07
C ALA A 38 1.94 -1.76 2.41
N LEU A 39 0.82 -2.16 3.03
CA LEU A 39 0.42 -1.67 4.34
C LEU A 39 1.44 -2.03 5.43
N GLU A 40 1.93 -3.27 5.43
CA GLU A 40 2.92 -3.69 6.43
C GLU A 40 4.24 -2.91 6.27
N ARG A 41 4.66 -2.68 5.03
CA ARG A 41 5.86 -1.88 4.73
C ARG A 41 5.70 -0.44 5.16
N VAL A 42 4.58 0.21 4.82
CA VAL A 42 4.28 1.59 5.24
C VAL A 42 4.22 1.69 6.77
N ALA A 43 3.56 0.75 7.43
CA ALA A 43 3.48 0.73 8.89
C ALA A 43 4.87 0.56 9.53
N HIS A 44 5.73 -0.28 8.97
CA HIS A 44 7.11 -0.46 9.45
C HIS A 44 7.98 0.77 9.20
N LEU A 45 7.80 1.48 8.08
CA LEU A 45 8.55 2.71 7.77
C LEU A 45 8.12 3.88 8.66
N LEU A 46 6.83 4.01 8.96
CA LEU A 46 6.30 5.10 9.78
C LEU A 46 6.47 4.85 11.28
N ALA A 47 6.29 3.60 11.70
CA ALA A 47 6.29 3.22 13.11
C ALA A 47 6.89 1.82 13.32
N PRO A 48 8.22 1.64 13.15
CA PRO A 48 8.87 0.33 13.26
C PRO A 48 8.71 -0.33 14.64
N GLY A 49 8.46 0.47 15.69
CA GLY A 49 8.20 -0.02 17.04
C GLY A 49 6.72 -0.21 17.40
N ASP A 50 5.77 0.21 16.54
CA ASP A 50 4.32 0.07 16.78
C ASP A 50 3.71 -0.89 15.75
N ALA A 51 3.71 -2.18 16.07
CA ALA A 51 3.10 -3.21 15.24
C ALA A 51 1.57 -3.05 15.08
N GLN A 52 0.91 -2.25 15.93
CA GLN A 52 -0.51 -1.96 15.83
C GLN A 52 -0.80 -0.76 14.92
N PHE A 53 0.22 -0.03 14.45
CA PHE A 53 0.05 1.15 13.61
C PHE A 53 -0.76 0.85 12.33
N LYS A 54 -0.54 -0.33 11.72
CA LYS A 54 -1.32 -0.79 10.56
C LYS A 54 -2.84 -0.83 10.83
N TYR A 55 -3.24 -1.09 12.07
CA TYR A 55 -4.64 -1.13 12.47
C TYR A 55 -5.29 0.25 12.61
N ARG A 56 -4.49 1.32 12.69
CA ARG A 56 -4.97 2.70 12.64
C ARG A 56 -5.35 3.11 11.22
N LEU A 57 -4.69 2.53 10.21
CA LEU A 57 -4.98 2.75 8.80
C LEU A 57 -6.15 1.90 8.31
N ILE A 58 -6.15 0.61 8.68
CA ILE A 58 -7.20 -0.35 8.32
C ILE A 58 -7.63 -1.13 9.56
N PRO A 59 -8.92 -1.18 9.92
CA PRO A 59 -9.38 -1.92 11.09
C PRO A 59 -8.89 -3.38 11.10
N LYS A 60 -8.51 -3.90 12.27
CA LYS A 60 -7.95 -5.26 12.43
C LYS A 60 -8.82 -6.35 11.80
N ALA A 61 -10.14 -6.28 11.98
CA ALA A 61 -11.08 -7.23 11.36
C ALA A 61 -11.03 -7.19 9.82
N THR A 62 -10.90 -6.00 9.24
CA THR A 62 -10.74 -5.80 7.80
C THR A 62 -9.38 -6.33 7.35
N TYR A 63 -8.30 -6.02 8.08
CA TYR A 63 -6.97 -6.53 7.80
C TYR A 63 -6.92 -8.06 7.72
N GLU A 64 -7.47 -8.76 8.71
CA GLU A 64 -7.48 -10.23 8.73
C GLU A 64 -8.31 -10.82 7.57
N ARG A 65 -9.42 -10.16 7.19
CA ARG A 65 -10.20 -10.55 6.00
C ARG A 65 -9.40 -10.38 4.72
N ARG A 66 -8.67 -9.26 4.58
CA ARG A 66 -7.82 -8.96 3.42
C ARG A 66 -6.58 -9.84 3.36
N LYS A 67 -6.10 -10.34 4.50
CA LYS A 67 -4.97 -11.27 4.56
C LYS A 67 -5.24 -12.57 3.81
N ALA A 68 -6.49 -13.05 3.78
CA ALA A 68 -6.89 -14.22 3.00
C ALA A 68 -6.91 -13.95 1.48
N VAL A 69 -7.11 -12.70 1.06
CA VAL A 69 -7.22 -12.29 -0.35
C VAL A 69 -5.90 -11.67 -0.87
N HIS A 70 -4.94 -11.39 0.02
CA HIS A 70 -3.63 -10.78 -0.24
C HIS A 70 -3.64 -9.41 -0.93
N ARG A 71 -4.79 -8.75 -1.04
CA ARG A 71 -4.96 -7.42 -1.63
C ARG A 71 -5.91 -6.55 -0.82
N LEU A 72 -5.61 -5.26 -0.76
CA LEU A 72 -6.45 -4.18 -0.24
C LEU A 72 -7.47 -3.75 -1.31
N SER A 73 -8.62 -3.20 -0.92
CA SER A 73 -9.53 -2.55 -1.88
C SER A 73 -9.05 -1.17 -2.31
N SER A 74 -9.69 -0.59 -3.32
CA SER A 74 -9.39 0.77 -3.79
C SER A 74 -9.48 1.81 -2.67
N ASP A 75 -10.54 1.78 -1.86
CA ASP A 75 -10.72 2.70 -0.73
C ASP A 75 -9.62 2.55 0.33
N GLU A 76 -9.19 1.32 0.58
CA GLU A 76 -8.12 1.00 1.52
C GLU A 76 -6.75 1.44 0.99
N GLY A 77 -6.51 1.25 -0.32
CA GLY A 77 -5.30 1.72 -0.99
C GLY A 77 -5.24 3.24 -1.08
N THR A 78 -6.37 3.91 -1.31
CA THR A 78 -6.49 5.37 -1.36
C THR A 78 -6.21 6.01 0.01
N ARG A 79 -6.58 5.34 1.11
CA ARG A 79 -6.22 5.80 2.47
C ARG A 79 -4.73 5.67 2.79
N LEU A 80 -4.01 4.82 2.05
CA LEU A 80 -2.60 4.53 2.27
C LEU A 80 -1.67 5.43 1.45
N ALA A 81 -2.11 5.86 0.27
CA ALA A 81 -1.36 6.68 -0.69
C ALA A 81 -1.40 8.17 -0.35
#